data_AF-A0A2J6XLT7-F1
#
_entry.id   AF-A0A2J6XLT7-F1
#
_cell.length_a   1.000
_cell.length_b   1.000
_cell.length_c   1.000
_cell.angle_alpha   90.00
_cell.angle_beta   90.00
_cell.angle_gamma   90.00
#
_symmetry.space_group_name_H-M   'P 1'
#
loop_
_entity.id
_entity.type
_entity.pdbx_description
1 polymer ?
#
loop_
_entity_poly.entity_id
_entity_poly.type
_entity_poly.pdbx_seq_one_letter_code
_entity_poly.pdbx_strand_id
1 'polypeptide(L)'
;MSKLSLGLLGENISKSPSPILHNFIYNYFNIEAEYKLYEIKRESFHEKINYIIKNNYGLNVTMPYKELIIKYTKEVSDDAKKIGAINTIKGDIGYNTDYLAFKKMLSQYDIKTCLIMGAGGSARAASFAVSELDPDIILIYNRTIERAMNLINDLKKIGTNATYIQSLNGIEVDALINTIPVDLDFNIKSKTIYVDLVYTRKIKKISQNIIDGIDFLIEQGLLSDEIWFNIKADEEVKKYVGKLVRKSF
;
A
#
# COMPACT_ATOMS: atom_id res chain seq x y z
N MET A 1 -5.07 -7.71 -32.13
CA MET A 1 -5.55 -6.49 -31.44
C MET A 1 -4.40 -5.95 -30.59
N SER A 2 -4.36 -4.65 -30.28
CA SER A 2 -3.31 -4.11 -29.41
C SER A 2 -3.62 -4.47 -27.95
N LYS A 3 -2.63 -4.95 -27.19
CA LYS A 3 -2.78 -5.27 -25.77
C LYS A 3 -3.23 -4.05 -24.97
N LEU A 4 -4.03 -4.26 -23.92
CA LEU A 4 -4.34 -3.24 -22.93
C LEU A 4 -3.07 -2.84 -22.17
N SER A 5 -2.81 -1.54 -22.06
CA SER A 5 -1.64 -1.02 -21.33
C SER A 5 -2.03 -0.71 -19.88
N LEU A 6 -1.29 -1.29 -18.94
CA LEU A 6 -1.36 -0.98 -17.51
C LEU A 6 0.03 -0.68 -16.97
N GLY A 7 0.12 -0.14 -15.76
CA GLY A 7 1.42 0.00 -15.14
C GLY A 7 1.46 0.63 -13.76
N LEU A 8 2.68 0.74 -13.24
CA LEU A 8 2.99 1.40 -11.99
C LEU A 8 3.57 2.79 -12.27
N LEU A 9 2.89 3.82 -11.76
CA LEU A 9 3.35 5.20 -11.75
C LEU A 9 4.07 5.51 -10.43
N GLY A 10 5.27 6.08 -10.51
CA GLY A 10 6.06 6.40 -9.32
C GLY A 10 7.38 7.08 -9.63
N GLU A 11 8.15 7.35 -8.58
CA GLU A 11 9.52 7.82 -8.68
C GLU A 11 10.46 6.77 -8.09
N ASN A 12 11.62 6.51 -8.72
CA ASN A 12 12.59 5.49 -8.31
C ASN A 12 11.99 4.07 -8.20
N ILE A 13 11.23 3.65 -9.22
CA ILE A 13 10.48 2.39 -9.26
C ILE A 13 11.09 1.35 -10.19
N SER A 14 12.23 1.62 -10.81
CA SER A 14 12.92 0.70 -11.74
C SER A 14 13.10 -0.74 -11.23
N LYS A 15 13.19 -0.94 -9.91
CA LYS A 15 13.32 -2.26 -9.26
C LYS A 15 12.01 -2.82 -8.69
N SER A 16 10.86 -2.25 -9.06
CA SER A 16 9.57 -2.74 -8.56
C SER A 16 9.26 -4.13 -9.11
N PRO A 17 8.78 -5.08 -8.27
CA PRO A 17 8.36 -6.39 -8.72
C PRO A 17 6.94 -6.40 -9.33
N SER A 18 6.22 -5.28 -9.29
CA SER A 18 4.82 -5.20 -9.77
C SER A 18 4.65 -5.68 -11.22
N PRO A 19 5.55 -5.36 -12.18
CA PRO A 19 5.47 -5.93 -13.52
C PRO A 19 5.53 -7.46 -13.56
N ILE A 20 6.32 -8.09 -12.69
CA ILE A 20 6.43 -9.55 -12.62
C ILE A 20 5.11 -10.15 -12.13
N LEU A 21 4.54 -9.56 -11.07
CA LEU A 21 3.24 -9.93 -10.51
C LEU A 21 2.13 -9.86 -11.58
N HIS A 22 1.89 -8.67 -12.14
CA HIS A 22 0.73 -8.45 -12.99
C HIS A 22 0.86 -9.16 -14.35
N ASN A 23 2.04 -9.14 -14.99
CA ASN A 23 2.21 -9.86 -16.25
C ASN A 23 2.05 -11.37 -16.08
N PHE A 24 2.39 -11.94 -14.92
CA PHE A 24 2.08 -13.33 -14.64
C PHE A 24 0.57 -13.56 -14.56
N ILE A 25 -0.15 -12.73 -13.79
CA ILE A 25 -1.61 -12.82 -13.65
C ILE A 25 -2.29 -12.72 -15.02
N TYR A 26 -1.87 -11.79 -15.86
CA TYR A 26 -2.44 -11.62 -17.20
C TYR A 26 -2.24 -12.85 -18.07
N ASN A 27 -1.03 -13.43 -18.04
CA ASN A 27 -0.76 -14.68 -18.76
C ASN A 27 -1.59 -15.84 -18.21
N TYR A 28 -1.72 -15.96 -16.89
CA TYR A 28 -2.48 -17.03 -16.24
C TYR A 28 -3.97 -17.00 -16.61
N PHE A 29 -4.57 -15.80 -16.64
CA PHE A 29 -5.99 -15.61 -16.98
C PHE A 29 -6.25 -15.36 -18.47
N ASN A 30 -5.25 -15.51 -19.35
CA ASN A 30 -5.33 -15.22 -20.79
C ASN A 30 -5.86 -13.79 -21.11
N ILE A 31 -5.42 -12.81 -20.33
CA ILE A 31 -5.77 -11.40 -20.52
C ILE A 31 -4.78 -10.78 -21.51
N GLU A 32 -5.27 -10.21 -22.61
CA GLU A 32 -4.45 -9.48 -23.59
C GLU A 32 -4.01 -8.11 -23.05
N ALA A 33 -3.14 -8.11 -22.03
CA ALA A 33 -2.64 -6.91 -21.37
C ALA A 33 -1.12 -6.97 -21.15
N GLU A 34 -0.54 -5.81 -20.86
CA GLU A 34 0.85 -5.66 -20.43
C GLU A 34 0.93 -4.70 -19.24
N TYR A 35 1.83 -4.99 -18.30
CA TYR A 35 2.10 -4.13 -17.15
C TYR A 35 3.52 -3.55 -17.22
N LYS A 36 3.63 -2.23 -17.21
CA LYS A 36 4.88 -1.46 -17.38
C LYS A 36 5.17 -0.54 -16.20
N LEU A 37 6.38 0.01 -16.16
CA LEU A 37 6.76 1.07 -15.22
C LEU A 37 6.69 2.43 -15.90
N TYR A 38 6.01 3.37 -15.25
CA TYR A 38 5.93 4.78 -15.61
C TYR A 38 6.69 5.59 -14.57
N GLU A 39 8.02 5.60 -14.69
CA GLU A 39 8.89 6.36 -13.78
C GLU A 39 8.92 7.84 -14.20
N ILE A 40 8.48 8.71 -13.30
CA ILE A 40 8.41 10.16 -13.56
C ILE A 40 9.02 10.88 -12.36
N LYS A 41 9.91 11.83 -12.63
CA LYS A 41 10.41 12.77 -11.62
C LYS A 41 9.38 13.86 -11.32
N ARG A 42 9.41 14.39 -10.10
CA ARG A 42 8.40 15.33 -9.61
C ARG A 42 8.24 16.56 -10.50
N GLU A 43 9.32 17.05 -11.09
CA GLU A 43 9.34 18.24 -11.95
C GLU A 43 8.53 18.03 -13.24
N SER A 44 8.50 16.80 -13.77
CA SER A 44 7.75 16.45 -14.98
C SER A 44 6.36 15.88 -14.70
N PHE A 45 5.96 15.74 -13.43
CA PHE A 45 4.72 15.06 -13.07
C PHE A 45 3.50 15.75 -13.67
N HIS A 46 3.38 17.06 -13.44
CA HIS A 46 2.21 17.86 -13.86
C HIS A 46 2.02 17.86 -15.38
N GLU A 47 3.10 17.83 -16.16
CA GLU A 47 3.07 17.85 -17.61
C GLU A 47 2.66 16.50 -18.22
N LYS A 48 3.06 15.39 -17.59
CA LYS A 48 2.91 14.04 -18.17
C LYS A 48 1.69 13.28 -17.67
N ILE A 49 1.18 13.62 -16.48
CA ILE A 49 0.26 12.74 -15.77
C ILE A 49 -1.07 12.51 -16.50
N ASN A 50 -1.67 13.57 -17.06
CA ASN A 50 -2.93 13.45 -17.80
C ASN A 50 -2.78 12.55 -19.03
N TYR A 51 -1.66 12.65 -19.74
CA TYR A 51 -1.37 11.77 -20.88
C TYR A 51 -1.26 10.31 -20.43
N ILE A 52 -0.57 10.05 -19.32
CA ILE A 52 -0.35 8.69 -18.83
C ILE A 52 -1.66 8.05 -18.36
N ILE A 53 -2.48 8.77 -17.60
CA ILE A 53 -3.81 8.27 -17.19
C ILE A 53 -4.66 7.94 -18.42
N LYS A 54 -4.73 8.87 -19.40
CA LYS A 54 -5.59 8.70 -20.59
C LYS A 54 -5.16 7.56 -21.52
N ASN A 55 -3.86 7.23 -21.57
CA ASN A 55 -3.32 6.20 -22.46
C ASN A 55 -3.14 4.83 -21.80
N ASN A 56 -3.63 4.64 -20.56
CA ASN A 56 -3.60 3.37 -19.88
C ASN A 56 -5.01 2.93 -19.48
N TYR A 57 -5.25 1.62 -19.54
CA TYR A 57 -6.48 1.00 -19.08
C TYR A 57 -6.60 1.06 -17.55
N GLY A 58 -5.48 0.93 -16.85
CA GLY A 58 -5.40 1.04 -15.40
C GLY A 58 -3.97 1.33 -14.92
N LEU A 59 -3.84 1.98 -13.78
CA LEU A 59 -2.54 2.32 -13.19
C LEU A 59 -2.54 2.04 -11.71
N ASN A 60 -1.48 1.41 -11.19
CA ASN A 60 -1.12 1.64 -9.80
C ASN A 60 -0.31 2.92 -9.66
N VAL A 61 -0.37 3.51 -8.47
CA VAL A 61 0.35 4.73 -8.11
C VAL A 61 1.10 4.47 -6.83
N THR A 62 2.40 4.78 -6.80
CA THR A 62 3.23 4.64 -5.61
C THR A 62 3.88 5.95 -5.18
N MET A 63 4.76 5.89 -4.19
CA MET A 63 5.49 7.03 -3.66
C MET A 63 6.19 7.81 -4.80
N PRO A 64 6.17 9.15 -4.74
CA PRO A 64 5.52 10.03 -3.76
C PRO A 64 4.11 10.50 -4.17
N TYR A 65 3.46 9.85 -5.15
CA TYR A 65 2.33 10.44 -5.86
C TYR A 65 0.94 10.03 -5.38
N LYS A 66 0.83 9.10 -4.41
CA LYS A 66 -0.47 8.59 -3.93
C LYS A 66 -1.46 9.67 -3.46
N GLU A 67 -0.97 10.76 -2.88
CA GLU A 67 -1.81 11.90 -2.46
C GLU A 67 -1.99 12.91 -3.59
N LEU A 68 -0.94 13.16 -4.38
CA LEU A 68 -0.95 14.14 -5.47
C LEU A 68 -1.89 13.75 -6.62
N ILE A 69 -1.99 12.45 -6.90
CA ILE A 69 -2.74 11.92 -8.04
C ILE A 69 -4.24 12.16 -7.94
N ILE A 70 -4.78 12.39 -6.72
CA ILE A 70 -6.20 12.69 -6.48
C ILE A 70 -6.67 13.88 -7.32
N LYS A 71 -5.81 14.89 -7.53
CA LYS A 71 -6.12 16.09 -8.32
C LYS A 71 -6.32 15.79 -9.82
N TYR A 72 -5.95 14.59 -10.26
CA TYR A 72 -5.94 14.16 -11.66
C TYR A 72 -6.95 13.05 -11.94
N THR A 73 -7.64 12.55 -10.92
CA THR A 73 -8.76 11.60 -11.05
C THR A 73 -10.08 12.37 -10.96
N LYS A 74 -11.06 12.06 -11.83
CA LYS A 74 -12.37 12.75 -11.80
C LYS A 74 -13.23 12.26 -10.64
N GLU A 75 -13.13 10.97 -10.36
CA GLU A 75 -13.88 10.31 -9.31
C GLU A 75 -12.92 9.54 -8.39
N VAL A 76 -13.35 9.35 -7.14
CA VAL A 76 -12.58 8.65 -6.12
C VAL A 76 -13.56 7.80 -5.33
N SER A 77 -13.19 6.55 -5.03
CA SER A 77 -14.00 5.69 -4.17
C SER A 77 -14.14 6.30 -2.78
N ASP A 78 -15.23 6.01 -2.08
CA ASP A 78 -15.51 6.69 -0.81
C ASP A 78 -14.44 6.41 0.27
N ASP A 79 -13.88 5.21 0.29
CA ASP A 79 -12.77 4.89 1.18
C ASP A 79 -11.51 5.67 0.80
N ALA A 80 -11.17 5.74 -0.50
CA ALA A 80 -10.00 6.51 -0.96
C ALA A 80 -10.15 8.02 -0.70
N LYS A 81 -11.38 8.57 -0.75
CA LYS A 81 -11.67 9.96 -0.36
C LYS A 81 -11.39 10.20 1.12
N LYS A 82 -11.87 9.31 2.01
CA LYS A 82 -11.64 9.40 3.46
C LYS A 82 -10.15 9.29 3.79
N ILE A 83 -9.46 8.33 3.16
CA ILE A 83 -8.04 8.12 3.33
C ILE A 83 -7.24 9.33 2.83
N GLY A 84 -7.69 9.99 1.75
CA GLY A 84 -6.93 11.06 1.11
C GLY A 84 -5.69 10.55 0.38
N ALA A 85 -5.72 9.32 -0.13
CA ALA A 85 -4.67 8.73 -0.96
C ALA A 85 -5.26 7.69 -1.91
N ILE A 86 -4.71 7.60 -3.12
CA ILE A 86 -5.07 6.64 -4.17
C ILE A 86 -3.82 5.88 -4.59
N ASN A 87 -3.91 4.55 -4.73
CA ASN A 87 -2.84 3.72 -5.26
C ASN A 87 -3.25 2.94 -6.51
N THR A 88 -4.50 3.07 -6.97
CA THR A 88 -5.07 2.31 -8.09
C THR A 88 -6.05 3.19 -8.87
N ILE A 89 -5.97 3.20 -10.20
CA ILE A 89 -6.83 3.96 -11.10
C ILE A 89 -7.42 3.01 -12.13
N LYS A 90 -8.72 3.12 -12.39
CA LYS A 90 -9.42 2.46 -13.50
C LYS A 90 -10.26 3.49 -14.25
N GLY A 91 -9.93 3.74 -15.51
CA GLY A 91 -10.49 4.88 -16.25
C GLY A 91 -10.22 6.19 -15.50
N ASP A 92 -11.29 6.88 -15.11
CA ASP A 92 -11.19 8.16 -14.39
C ASP A 92 -11.40 8.03 -12.86
N ILE A 93 -11.56 6.81 -12.33
CA ILE A 93 -11.88 6.55 -10.92
C ILE A 93 -10.63 6.07 -10.17
N GLY A 94 -10.34 6.71 -9.04
CA GLY A 94 -9.27 6.33 -8.13
C GLY A 94 -9.74 5.49 -6.93
N TYR A 95 -8.93 4.51 -6.56
CA TYR A 95 -9.15 3.55 -5.48
C TYR A 95 -7.90 3.42 -4.59
N ASN A 96 -8.08 2.82 -3.41
CA ASN A 96 -6.99 2.52 -2.50
C ASN A 96 -7.01 1.04 -2.11
N THR A 97 -6.28 0.21 -2.86
CA THR A 97 -6.15 -1.22 -2.62
C THR A 97 -5.18 -1.55 -1.48
N ASP A 98 -4.30 -0.62 -1.07
CA ASP A 98 -3.52 -0.78 0.17
C ASP A 98 -4.47 -0.90 1.37
N TYR A 99 -5.48 -0.03 1.47
CA TYR A 99 -6.45 -0.05 2.56
C TYR A 99 -7.26 -1.35 2.57
N LEU A 100 -7.70 -1.79 1.40
CA LEU A 100 -8.40 -3.08 1.26
C LEU A 100 -7.51 -4.26 1.66
N ALA A 101 -6.23 -4.25 1.28
CA ALA A 101 -5.26 -5.27 1.67
C ALA A 101 -5.02 -5.26 3.18
N PHE A 102 -4.78 -4.09 3.80
CA PHE A 102 -4.63 -3.99 5.25
C PHE A 102 -5.87 -4.49 5.99
N LYS A 103 -7.07 -4.04 5.58
CA LYS A 103 -8.33 -4.47 6.18
C LYS A 103 -8.47 -5.99 6.15
N LYS A 104 -8.21 -6.61 5.00
CA LYS A 104 -8.27 -8.05 4.86
C LYS A 104 -7.24 -8.76 5.73
N MET A 105 -5.97 -8.37 5.64
CA MET A 105 -4.86 -9.06 6.32
C MET A 105 -4.89 -8.87 7.83
N LEU A 106 -5.44 -7.74 8.32
CA LEU A 106 -5.48 -7.40 9.75
C LEU A 106 -6.78 -7.79 10.45
N SER A 107 -7.88 -8.03 9.73
CA SER A 107 -9.21 -8.32 10.29
C SER A 107 -9.28 -9.51 11.27
N GLN A 108 -8.33 -10.43 11.18
CA GLN A 108 -8.25 -11.61 12.05
C GLN A 108 -7.61 -11.33 13.42
N TYR A 109 -7.04 -10.14 13.62
CA TYR A 109 -6.33 -9.77 14.84
C TYR A 109 -7.13 -8.78 15.69
N ASP A 110 -7.05 -8.94 17.01
CA ASP A 110 -7.52 -7.93 17.96
C ASP A 110 -6.36 -6.96 18.24
N ILE A 111 -6.41 -5.78 17.63
CA ILE A 111 -5.36 -4.76 17.72
C ILE A 111 -5.88 -3.62 18.59
N LYS A 112 -5.43 -3.54 19.84
CA LYS A 112 -5.78 -2.41 20.74
C LYS A 112 -4.79 -1.27 20.63
N THR A 113 -3.52 -1.58 20.42
CA THR A 113 -2.43 -0.61 20.30
C THR A 113 -1.66 -0.83 19.00
N CYS A 114 -1.62 0.18 18.13
CA CYS A 114 -0.93 0.09 16.84
C CYS A 114 0.09 1.21 16.67
N LEU A 115 1.34 0.86 16.37
CA LEU A 115 2.35 1.80 15.89
C LEU A 115 2.40 1.79 14.37
N ILE A 116 2.18 2.95 13.76
CA ILE A 116 2.33 3.16 12.33
C ILE A 116 3.52 4.07 12.07
N MET A 117 4.43 3.59 11.23
CA MET A 117 5.64 4.31 10.88
C MET A 117 5.53 4.93 9.50
N GLY A 118 5.58 6.25 9.46
CA GLY A 118 5.32 7.09 8.30
C GLY A 118 4.02 7.87 8.42
N ALA A 119 3.86 8.84 7.52
CA ALA A 119 2.63 9.62 7.36
C ALA A 119 2.34 9.92 5.87
N GLY A 120 2.71 8.99 4.98
CA GLY A 120 2.41 9.04 3.55
C GLY A 120 1.23 8.15 3.17
N GLY A 121 0.88 8.08 1.88
CA GLY A 121 -0.31 7.37 1.40
C GLY A 121 -0.53 5.95 1.94
N SER A 122 0.52 5.12 2.06
CA SER A 122 0.39 3.78 2.65
C SER A 122 0.19 3.81 4.16
N ALA A 123 0.83 4.73 4.90
CA ALA A 123 0.57 4.93 6.32
C ALA A 123 -0.86 5.40 6.56
N ARG A 124 -1.38 6.28 5.69
CA ARG A 124 -2.78 6.71 5.74
C ARG A 124 -3.71 5.51 5.52
N ALA A 125 -3.48 4.71 4.48
CA ALA A 125 -4.25 3.49 4.22
C ALA A 125 -4.23 2.51 5.41
N ALA A 126 -3.05 2.27 6.00
CA ALA A 126 -2.90 1.44 7.20
C ALA A 126 -3.69 1.99 8.39
N SER A 127 -3.60 3.30 8.65
CA SER A 127 -4.24 3.93 9.81
C SER A 127 -5.75 3.85 9.73
N PHE A 128 -6.32 4.10 8.55
CA PHE A 128 -7.76 3.98 8.34
C PHE A 128 -8.22 2.51 8.38
N ALA A 129 -7.44 1.56 7.85
CA ALA A 129 -7.77 0.14 7.98
C ALA A 129 -7.77 -0.33 9.44
N VAL A 130 -6.74 0.05 10.22
CA VAL A 130 -6.64 -0.27 11.65
C VAL A 130 -7.77 0.40 12.45
N SER A 131 -8.19 1.61 12.08
CA SER A 131 -9.28 2.31 12.77
C SER A 131 -10.61 1.55 12.78
N GLU A 132 -10.84 0.68 11.78
CA GLU A 132 -12.05 -0.14 11.71
C GLU A 132 -12.05 -1.33 12.68
N LEU A 133 -10.90 -1.62 13.27
CA LEU A 133 -10.75 -2.65 14.30
C LEU A 133 -10.98 -2.08 15.72
N ASP A 134 -11.40 -0.81 15.82
CA ASP A 134 -11.66 -0.09 17.06
C ASP A 134 -10.50 -0.18 18.08
N PRO A 135 -9.30 0.31 17.71
CA PRO A 135 -8.15 0.30 18.60
C PRO A 135 -8.30 1.34 19.71
N ASP A 136 -7.74 1.05 20.88
CA ASP A 136 -7.63 2.03 21.98
C ASP A 136 -6.76 3.24 21.58
N ILE A 137 -5.69 2.99 20.82
CA ILE A 137 -4.80 4.05 20.33
C ILE A 137 -3.97 3.65 19.09
N ILE A 138 -3.85 4.60 18.17
CA ILE A 138 -2.87 4.56 17.07
C ILE A 138 -1.73 5.55 17.35
N LEU A 139 -0.51 5.04 17.43
CA LEU A 139 0.72 5.83 17.56
C LEU A 139 1.28 6.10 16.15
N ILE A 140 1.48 7.37 15.81
CA ILE A 140 2.08 7.76 14.53
C ILE A 140 3.52 8.23 14.77
N TYR A 141 4.48 7.53 14.16
CA TYR A 141 5.87 7.94 14.12
C TYR A 141 6.23 8.47 12.73
N ASN A 142 6.69 9.72 12.64
CA ASN A 142 7.12 10.29 11.36
C ASN A 142 8.17 11.38 11.59
N ARG A 143 9.10 11.52 10.64
CA ARG A 143 10.15 12.56 10.67
C ARG A 143 9.58 13.98 10.58
N THR A 144 8.58 14.19 9.74
CA THR A 144 7.93 15.48 9.57
C THR A 144 6.67 15.53 10.44
N ILE A 145 6.74 16.26 11.55
CA ILE A 145 5.66 16.34 12.55
C ILE A 145 4.35 16.78 11.91
N GLU A 146 4.38 17.80 11.06
CA GLU A 146 3.18 18.33 10.38
C GLU A 146 2.39 17.25 9.63
N ARG A 147 3.08 16.36 8.89
CA ARG A 147 2.42 15.26 8.18
C ARG A 147 1.75 14.27 9.13
N ALA A 148 2.40 13.96 10.26
CA ALA A 148 1.81 13.10 11.28
C ALA A 148 0.57 13.74 11.90
N MET A 149 0.65 15.03 12.25
CA MET A 149 -0.48 15.77 12.82
C MET A 149 -1.66 15.85 11.86
N ASN A 150 -1.42 16.03 10.56
CA ASN A 150 -2.49 16.01 9.55
C ASN A 150 -3.21 14.65 9.52
N LEU A 151 -2.46 13.54 9.51
CA LEU A 151 -3.04 12.20 9.59
C LEU A 151 -3.81 11.98 10.89
N ILE A 152 -3.24 12.37 12.04
CA ILE A 152 -3.90 12.27 13.35
C ILE A 152 -5.22 13.05 13.36
N ASN A 153 -5.23 14.27 12.83
CA ASN A 153 -6.43 15.09 12.76
C ASN A 153 -7.51 14.43 11.89
N ASP A 154 -7.14 13.80 10.78
CA ASP A 154 -8.09 13.09 9.93
C ASP A 154 -8.66 11.83 10.60
N LEU A 155 -7.85 11.10 11.37
CA LEU A 155 -8.31 9.97 12.20
C LEU A 155 -9.26 10.44 13.31
N LYS A 156 -8.95 11.55 13.98
CA LYS A 156 -9.82 12.11 15.03
C LYS A 156 -11.18 12.55 14.50
N LYS A 157 -11.27 13.03 13.25
CA LYS A 157 -12.55 13.38 12.61
C LYS A 157 -13.48 12.18 12.45
N ILE A 158 -12.94 10.97 12.37
CA ILE A 158 -13.71 9.72 12.30
C ILE A 158 -13.84 9.02 13.67
N GLY A 159 -13.46 9.70 14.76
CA GLY A 159 -13.60 9.19 16.12
C GLY A 159 -12.45 8.31 16.62
N THR A 160 -11.37 8.15 15.84
CA THR A 160 -10.24 7.29 16.21
C THR A 160 -9.23 8.04 17.07
N ASN A 161 -8.85 7.44 18.20
CA ASN A 161 -7.79 7.98 19.04
C ASN A 161 -6.41 7.76 18.40
N ALA A 162 -5.70 8.85 18.13
CA ALA A 162 -4.36 8.81 17.57
C ALA A 162 -3.46 9.90 18.18
N THR A 163 -2.19 9.57 18.35
CA THR A 163 -1.18 10.52 18.87
C THR A 163 0.15 10.39 18.15
N TYR A 164 0.93 11.47 18.22
CA TYR A 164 2.27 11.51 17.66
C TYR A 164 3.29 11.03 18.70
N ILE A 165 4.27 10.25 18.23
CA ILE A 165 5.42 9.85 19.04
C ILE A 165 6.73 10.27 18.37
N GLN A 166 7.69 10.71 19.17
CA GLN A 166 9.02 11.15 18.71
C GLN A 166 10.09 10.07 18.85
N SER A 167 9.88 9.10 19.74
CA SER A 167 10.83 8.05 20.08
C SER A 167 10.13 6.72 20.10
N LEU A 168 10.88 5.67 19.77
CA LEU A 168 10.44 4.29 19.78
C LEU A 168 10.79 3.55 21.09
N ASN A 169 11.53 4.21 21.99
CA ASN A 169 12.07 3.57 23.19
C ASN A 169 10.96 3.22 24.20
N GLY A 170 10.96 1.97 24.65
CA GLY A 170 10.03 1.48 25.67
C GLY A 170 8.58 1.36 25.21
N ILE A 171 8.33 1.46 23.90
CA ILE A 171 6.99 1.31 23.34
C ILE A 171 6.68 -0.16 23.16
N GLU A 172 5.51 -0.55 23.65
CA GLU A 172 4.94 -1.87 23.43
C GLU A 172 3.59 -1.71 22.72
N VAL A 173 3.41 -2.50 21.66
CA VAL A 173 2.20 -2.45 20.83
C VAL A 173 1.80 -3.85 20.38
N ASP A 174 0.51 -4.02 20.15
CA ASP A 174 -0.05 -5.24 19.57
C ASP A 174 0.33 -5.37 18.08
N ALA A 175 0.39 -4.25 17.37
CA ALA A 175 0.80 -4.21 15.97
C ALA A 175 1.80 -3.09 15.68
N LEU A 176 2.80 -3.40 14.84
CA LEU A 176 3.74 -2.43 14.27
C LEU A 176 3.69 -2.53 12.75
N ILE A 177 3.29 -1.44 12.10
CA ILE A 177 3.19 -1.33 10.64
C ILE A 177 4.26 -0.36 10.14
N ASN A 178 5.30 -0.92 9.53
CA ASN A 178 6.34 -0.16 8.88
C ASN A 178 5.99 0.15 7.41
N THR A 179 5.83 1.44 7.11
CA THR A 179 5.56 1.92 5.73
C THR A 179 6.70 2.76 5.15
N ILE A 180 7.83 2.86 5.86
CA ILE A 180 8.99 3.65 5.45
C ILE A 180 10.23 2.76 5.22
N PRO A 181 11.13 3.13 4.28
CA PRO A 181 12.33 2.34 3.96
C PRO A 181 13.44 2.58 4.99
N VAL A 182 13.17 2.26 6.26
CA VAL A 182 14.12 2.43 7.38
C VAL A 182 14.23 1.12 8.15
N ASP A 183 15.46 0.63 8.36
CA ASP A 183 15.74 -0.49 9.25
C ASP A 183 15.52 -0.07 10.71
N LEU A 184 14.83 -0.92 11.45
CA LEU A 184 14.43 -0.62 12.81
C LEU A 184 15.25 -1.43 13.79
N ASP A 185 15.88 -0.70 14.70
CA ASP A 185 16.29 -1.23 16.00
C ASP A 185 15.13 -1.06 16.98
N PHE A 186 14.01 -1.73 16.68
CA PHE A 186 12.82 -1.76 17.53
C PHE A 186 12.73 -3.14 18.20
N ASN A 187 12.56 -3.17 19.51
CA ASN A 187 12.40 -4.43 20.24
C ASN A 187 10.98 -4.96 20.04
N ILE A 188 10.78 -5.74 18.97
CA ILE A 188 9.49 -6.37 18.65
C ILE A 188 9.29 -7.58 19.57
N LYS A 189 8.24 -7.55 20.39
CA LYS A 189 7.84 -8.72 21.18
C LYS A 189 7.33 -9.83 20.26
N SER A 190 7.52 -11.09 20.66
CA SER A 190 7.21 -12.26 19.83
C SER A 190 5.76 -12.35 19.36
N LYS A 191 4.80 -11.75 20.07
CA LYS A 191 3.38 -11.75 19.74
C LYS A 191 2.93 -10.55 18.88
N THR A 192 3.74 -9.48 18.82
CA THR A 192 3.39 -8.26 18.08
C THR A 192 3.22 -8.57 16.60
N ILE A 193 2.12 -8.17 16.00
CA ILE A 193 1.87 -8.28 14.57
C ILE A 193 2.80 -7.30 13.86
N TYR A 194 3.77 -7.81 13.13
CA TYR A 194 4.74 -6.99 12.40
C TYR A 194 4.40 -6.99 10.92
N VAL A 195 4.05 -5.82 10.40
CA VAL A 195 3.81 -5.61 8.96
C VAL A 195 4.91 -4.72 8.42
N ASP A 196 5.59 -5.16 7.37
CA ASP A 196 6.70 -4.41 6.80
C ASP A 196 6.58 -4.32 5.29
N LEU A 197 6.22 -3.14 4.79
CA LEU A 197 6.01 -2.93 3.36
C LEU A 197 7.33 -2.91 2.56
N VAL A 198 8.48 -2.92 3.24
CA VAL A 198 9.80 -2.95 2.59
C VAL A 198 10.12 -4.36 2.13
N TYR A 199 9.77 -4.68 0.88
CA TYR A 199 9.99 -6.00 0.29
C TYR A 199 11.45 -6.30 -0.09
N THR A 200 12.35 -5.32 -0.07
CA THR A 200 13.76 -5.50 -0.48
C THR A 200 14.66 -6.09 0.60
N ARG A 201 14.18 -6.22 1.84
CA ARG A 201 14.97 -6.75 2.95
C ARG A 201 14.39 -8.05 3.47
N LYS A 202 15.28 -8.94 3.92
CA LYS A 202 14.87 -10.15 4.63
C LYS A 202 14.47 -9.77 6.05
N ILE A 203 13.20 -9.96 6.37
CA ILE A 203 12.71 -9.81 7.74
C ILE A 203 13.28 -10.95 8.58
N LYS A 204 14.07 -10.62 9.61
CA LYS A 204 14.48 -11.61 10.62
C LYS A 204 13.24 -12.09 11.37
N LYS A 205 13.24 -13.33 11.87
CA LYS A 205 12.11 -13.90 12.64
C LYS A 205 12.00 -13.24 14.03
N ILE A 206 11.54 -11.99 14.04
CA ILE A 206 11.38 -11.12 15.22
C ILE A 206 9.98 -11.23 15.85
N SER A 207 9.03 -11.81 15.12
CA SER A 207 7.67 -12.09 15.57
C SER A 207 7.17 -13.43 15.02
N GLN A 208 6.15 -13.99 15.66
CA GLN A 208 5.37 -15.13 15.16
C GLN A 208 4.36 -14.70 14.08
N ASN A 209 3.94 -13.43 14.09
CA ASN A 209 2.94 -12.87 13.19
C ASN A 209 3.60 -11.82 12.30
N ILE A 210 4.16 -12.25 11.16
CA ILE A 210 4.83 -11.36 10.21
C ILE A 210 4.04 -11.32 8.91
N ILE A 211 3.72 -10.12 8.46
CA ILE A 211 3.25 -9.84 7.11
C ILE A 211 4.40 -9.14 6.38
N ASP A 212 5.06 -9.87 5.47
CA ASP A 212 6.16 -9.31 4.71
C ASP A 212 5.66 -8.44 3.53
N GLY A 213 6.56 -7.61 3.01
CA GLY A 213 6.22 -6.64 1.97
C GLY A 213 5.85 -7.29 0.64
N ILE A 214 6.27 -8.54 0.40
CA ILE A 214 5.91 -9.28 -0.80
C ILE A 214 4.48 -9.80 -0.68
N ASP A 215 4.09 -10.36 0.46
CA ASP A 215 2.71 -10.79 0.72
C ASP A 215 1.75 -9.61 0.62
N PHE A 216 2.13 -8.46 1.21
CA PHE A 216 1.34 -7.24 1.08
C PHE A 216 1.25 -6.76 -0.38
N LEU A 217 2.37 -6.77 -1.12
CA LEU A 217 2.40 -6.38 -2.53
C LEU A 217 1.51 -7.26 -3.41
N ILE A 218 1.47 -8.57 -3.16
CA ILE A 218 0.61 -9.51 -3.86
C ILE A 218 -0.85 -9.21 -3.54
N GLU A 219 -1.21 -9.06 -2.27
CA GLU A 219 -2.60 -8.84 -1.88
C GLU A 219 -3.16 -7.53 -2.48
N GLN A 220 -2.45 -6.41 -2.36
CA GLN A 220 -2.91 -5.15 -2.97
C GLN A 220 -2.92 -5.19 -4.51
N GLY A 221 -2.00 -5.95 -5.12
CA GLY A 221 -1.94 -6.12 -6.57
C GLY A 221 -3.12 -6.92 -7.11
N LEU A 222 -3.47 -8.03 -6.45
CA LEU A 222 -4.63 -8.85 -6.81
C LEU A 222 -5.95 -8.08 -6.67
N LEU A 223 -6.07 -7.25 -5.64
CA LEU A 223 -7.22 -6.35 -5.47
C LEU A 223 -7.29 -5.31 -6.60
N SER A 224 -6.14 -4.87 -7.13
CA SER A 224 -6.08 -3.98 -8.30
C SER A 224 -6.56 -4.71 -9.56
N ASP A 225 -6.12 -5.95 -9.76
CA ASP A 225 -6.55 -6.78 -10.89
C ASP A 225 -8.04 -7.13 -10.82
N GLU A 226 -8.60 -7.36 -9.62
CA GLU A 226 -10.04 -7.52 -9.42
C GLU A 226 -10.80 -6.26 -9.84
N ILE A 227 -10.30 -5.06 -9.46
CA ILE A 227 -10.88 -3.79 -9.92
C ILE A 227 -10.84 -3.69 -11.45
N TRP A 228 -9.71 -3.97 -12.08
CA TRP A 228 -9.53 -3.77 -13.53
C TRP A 228 -10.28 -4.77 -14.39
N PHE A 229 -10.26 -6.05 -14.01
CA PHE A 229 -10.71 -7.15 -14.87
C PHE A 229 -11.82 -8.00 -14.25
N ASN A 230 -12.25 -7.70 -13.02
CA ASN A 230 -13.23 -8.50 -12.27
C ASN A 230 -12.78 -9.97 -12.13
N ILE A 231 -11.47 -10.20 -12.02
CA ILE A 231 -10.89 -11.53 -11.79
C ILE A 231 -10.69 -11.76 -10.29
N LYS A 232 -10.85 -13.01 -9.87
CA LYS A 232 -10.56 -13.44 -8.50
C LYS A 232 -9.48 -14.52 -8.55
N ALA A 233 -8.30 -14.17 -8.07
CA ALA A 233 -7.21 -15.12 -7.91
C ALA A 233 -7.46 -16.01 -6.70
N ASP A 234 -7.38 -17.31 -6.91
CA ASP A 234 -7.41 -18.29 -5.83
C ASP A 234 -6.08 -18.39 -5.08
N GLU A 235 -6.04 -19.25 -4.06
CA GLU A 235 -4.85 -19.46 -3.25
C GLU A 235 -3.70 -20.13 -4.02
N GLU A 236 -3.99 -20.86 -5.10
CA GLU A 236 -2.95 -21.48 -5.93
C GLU A 236 -2.20 -20.41 -6.74
N VAL A 237 -2.94 -19.49 -7.36
CA VAL A 237 -2.40 -18.35 -8.09
C VAL A 237 -1.53 -17.49 -7.16
N LYS A 238 -2.06 -17.14 -5.98
CA LYS A 238 -1.31 -16.40 -4.94
C LYS A 238 0.01 -17.06 -4.59
N LYS A 239 -0.02 -18.37 -4.32
CA LYS A 239 1.17 -19.14 -3.96
C LYS A 239 2.19 -19.19 -5.09
N TYR A 240 1.75 -19.34 -6.34
CA TYR A 240 2.64 -19.40 -7.48
C TYR A 240 3.31 -18.06 -7.76
N VAL A 241 2.52 -16.98 -7.82
CA VAL A 241 3.00 -15.61 -7.90
C VAL A 241 3.97 -15.30 -6.78
N GLY A 242 3.63 -15.69 -5.54
CA GLY A 242 4.47 -15.47 -4.38
C GLY A 242 5.85 -16.11 -4.52
N LYS A 243 5.95 -17.29 -5.13
CA LYS A 243 7.23 -17.92 -5.46
C LYS A 243 7.98 -17.18 -6.56
N LEU A 244 7.30 -16.72 -7.61
CA LEU A 244 7.92 -16.01 -8.72
C LEU A 244 8.51 -14.66 -8.28
N VAL A 245 7.71 -13.86 -7.57
CA VAL A 245 8.13 -12.55 -7.06
C VAL A 245 9.32 -12.72 -6.12
N ARG A 246 9.28 -13.69 -5.19
CA ARG A 246 10.37 -13.96 -4.25
C ARG A 246 11.68 -14.42 -4.92
N LYS A 247 11.61 -15.16 -6.03
CA LYS A 247 12.80 -15.57 -6.80
C LYS A 247 13.50 -14.43 -7.52
N SER A 248 12.84 -13.29 -7.62
CA SER A 248 13.39 -12.10 -8.30
C SER A 248 14.24 -11.22 -7.36
N PHE A 249 14.45 -11.66 -6.11
CA PHE A 249 15.22 -11.00 -5.05
C PHE A 249 16.28 -11.93 -4.45
#